data_AF-A0A5C4SMD1-F1
#
_entry.id   AF-A0A5C4SMD1-F1
#
_cell.length_a   1.000
_cell.length_b   1.000
_cell.length_c   1.000
_cell.angle_alpha   90.00
_cell.angle_beta   90.00
_cell.angle_gamma   90.00
#
_symmetry.space_group_name_H-M   'P 1'
#
loop_
_entity.id
_entity.type
_entity.pdbx_description
1 polymer ?
#
loop_
_entity_poly.entity_id
_entity_poly.type
_entity_poly.pdbx_seq_one_letter_code
_entity_poly.pdbx_strand_id
1 'polypeptide(L)'
;MINKNLPKVLILIMLCLHIIGTAQNDSIETGRSSHVNHQHTDYFGAYQLNDPVFGTKTSVIIKGAKRIMTTNALPNHETGQFPTRGNPNTISEQHRIYSFPVRPKYTGQPKWVREPGVALNGVKFEPGTAEVVVCDTGENYRVEAFQDLINLGLDFNHAHVQPTGAYHYHGTPTSVIKTFDTGGDLVHIGFAKDGFPIYFSKSERYKPSYKLAIGNRVGDGCTYTNPKQILSILVKGNHDGTFTSDYEYIEGSGDLDECNGVMVNGAYMYFVTTTFPYVGRCLMGAFEEDELRRGRFGSRHHKSRN
;
A
#
# COMPACT_ATOMS: atom_id res chain seq x y z
N MET A 1 -4.46 84.71 -13.39
CA MET A 1 -4.85 84.63 -14.81
C MET A 1 -5.99 83.63 -14.94
N ILE A 2 -7.17 84.13 -15.33
CA ILE A 2 -8.28 83.49 -16.07
C ILE A 2 -8.82 82.14 -15.50
N ASN A 3 -9.93 82.12 -14.73
CA ASN A 3 -11.36 81.96 -15.17
C ASN A 3 -11.61 80.75 -16.09
N LYS A 4 -12.68 79.95 -16.06
CA LYS A 4 -13.92 79.86 -15.27
C LYS A 4 -14.67 78.63 -15.83
N ASN A 5 -15.59 78.09 -15.04
CA ASN A 5 -16.89 77.49 -15.43
C ASN A 5 -17.10 75.96 -15.37
N LEU A 6 -17.94 75.61 -14.39
CA LEU A 6 -18.96 74.55 -14.34
C LEU A 6 -20.06 74.78 -15.42
N PRO A 7 -20.95 73.81 -15.74
CA PRO A 7 -22.16 73.63 -14.92
C PRO A 7 -22.71 72.20 -14.76
N LYS A 8 -23.65 72.09 -13.81
CA LYS A 8 -24.49 70.96 -13.41
C LYS A 8 -25.77 70.85 -14.26
N VAL A 9 -26.29 69.64 -14.50
CA VAL A 9 -27.74 69.27 -14.67
C VAL A 9 -27.82 67.74 -14.43
N LEU A 10 -28.43 67.16 -13.37
CA LEU A 10 -29.84 66.92 -12.97
C LEU A 10 -30.63 65.92 -13.86
N ILE A 11 -31.44 65.04 -13.22
CA ILE A 11 -32.62 64.27 -13.72
C ILE A 11 -32.28 62.87 -14.34
N LEU A 12 -32.94 61.71 -14.12
CA LEU A 12 -34.22 61.27 -13.51
C LEU A 12 -34.10 59.77 -13.12
N ILE A 13 -34.88 59.32 -12.14
CA ILE A 13 -35.19 57.89 -11.89
C ILE A 13 -36.22 57.41 -12.93
N MET A 14 -36.01 56.26 -13.56
CA MET A 14 -37.06 55.55 -14.30
C MET A 14 -36.89 54.03 -14.14
N LEU A 15 -37.87 53.45 -13.47
CA LEU A 15 -38.06 52.02 -13.21
C LEU A 15 -38.70 51.40 -14.47
N CYS A 16 -38.08 50.39 -15.07
CA CYS A 16 -38.73 49.56 -16.10
C CYS A 16 -38.46 48.08 -15.81
N LEU A 17 -39.48 47.37 -15.33
CA LEU A 17 -39.59 45.92 -15.46
C LEU A 17 -39.66 45.56 -16.94
N HIS A 18 -38.85 44.61 -17.39
CA HIS A 18 -39.16 43.74 -18.53
C HIS A 18 -38.84 42.30 -18.13
N ILE A 19 -39.89 41.50 -17.98
CA ILE A 19 -39.85 40.04 -18.05
C ILE A 19 -39.84 39.69 -19.54
N ILE A 20 -38.93 38.82 -19.97
CA ILE A 20 -39.09 37.74 -20.98
C ILE A 20 -37.83 36.87 -20.89
N GLY A 21 -38.02 35.57 -20.63
CA GLY A 21 -36.95 34.62 -20.34
C GLY A 21 -36.17 34.11 -21.56
N THR A 22 -35.18 33.27 -21.28
CA THR A 22 -34.89 32.01 -22.00
C THR A 22 -33.68 31.29 -21.36
N ALA A 23 -33.78 29.95 -21.35
CA ALA A 23 -32.74 28.94 -21.20
C ALA A 23 -32.04 28.79 -19.83
N GLN A 24 -32.61 27.92 -18.99
CA GLN A 24 -31.84 27.12 -18.03
C GLN A 24 -30.92 26.17 -18.81
N ASN A 25 -29.61 26.39 -18.73
CA ASN A 25 -28.63 25.38 -19.09
C ASN A 25 -28.55 24.38 -17.94
N ASP A 26 -29.09 23.19 -18.18
CA ASP A 26 -28.84 22.00 -17.36
C ASP A 26 -27.35 21.66 -17.42
N SER A 27 -26.62 22.04 -16.36
CA SER A 27 -25.32 21.45 -16.08
C SER A 27 -25.58 20.18 -15.28
N ILE A 28 -25.38 19.06 -15.97
CA ILE A 28 -25.39 17.70 -15.41
C ILE A 28 -24.21 17.62 -14.43
N GLU A 29 -24.50 17.72 -13.13
CA GLU A 29 -23.59 17.25 -12.07
C GLU A 29 -23.52 15.71 -12.16
N THR A 30 -22.52 15.20 -12.88
CA THR A 30 -22.19 13.78 -12.85
C THR A 30 -21.43 13.44 -11.57
N GLY A 31 -22.01 12.55 -10.76
CA GLY A 31 -21.26 11.63 -9.92
C GLY A 31 -20.89 12.11 -8.52
N ARG A 32 -21.89 12.34 -7.68
CA ARG A 32 -21.72 12.23 -6.23
C ARG A 32 -21.29 10.80 -5.92
N SER A 33 -20.00 10.61 -5.58
CA SER A 33 -19.48 9.37 -5.02
C SER A 33 -20.44 8.92 -3.93
N SER A 34 -21.13 7.80 -4.16
CA SER A 34 -21.95 7.17 -3.15
C SER A 34 -20.97 6.59 -2.14
N HIS A 35 -20.66 7.39 -1.11
CA HIS A 35 -20.01 6.90 0.09
C HIS A 35 -20.85 5.73 0.59
N VAL A 36 -20.39 4.50 0.34
CA VAL A 36 -20.92 3.32 1.01
C VAL A 36 -20.79 3.61 2.49
N ASN A 37 -21.94 3.64 3.16
CA ASN A 37 -22.02 4.01 4.56
C ASN A 37 -21.25 2.97 5.37
N HIS A 38 -20.04 3.31 5.81
CA HIS A 38 -19.22 2.45 6.66
C HIS A 38 -19.92 2.32 8.03
N GLN A 39 -20.81 1.34 8.14
CA GLN A 39 -21.56 1.08 9.37
C GLN A 39 -20.70 0.49 10.51
N HIS A 40 -19.41 0.21 10.27
CA HIS A 40 -18.53 -0.41 11.24
C HIS A 40 -17.46 0.57 11.73
N THR A 41 -17.48 0.86 13.03
CA THR A 41 -16.45 1.69 13.70
C THR A 41 -15.35 0.85 14.34
N ASP A 42 -15.50 -0.47 14.43
CA ASP A 42 -14.54 -1.37 15.11
C ASP A 42 -14.21 -2.62 14.29
N TYR A 43 -13.17 -2.61 13.47
CA TYR A 43 -12.76 -3.78 12.68
C TYR A 43 -12.02 -4.88 13.49
N PHE A 44 -11.94 -4.79 14.82
CA PHE A 44 -11.40 -5.86 15.66
C PHE A 44 -12.41 -7.00 15.90
N GLY A 45 -13.71 -6.72 15.82
CA GLY A 45 -14.77 -7.72 15.94
C GLY A 45 -15.00 -8.56 14.66
N ALA A 46 -16.13 -9.26 14.65
CA ALA A 46 -16.68 -9.82 13.42
C ALA A 46 -17.25 -8.68 12.57
N TYR A 47 -17.05 -8.73 11.25
CA TYR A 47 -17.57 -7.71 10.34
C TYR A 47 -17.84 -8.28 8.96
N GLN A 48 -18.65 -7.58 8.17
CA GLN A 48 -18.79 -7.83 6.74
C GLN A 48 -18.51 -6.54 5.98
N LEU A 49 -17.77 -6.67 4.89
CA LEU A 49 -17.51 -5.61 3.93
C LEU A 49 -17.97 -6.13 2.57
N ASN A 50 -19.15 -5.65 2.16
CA ASN A 50 -19.75 -5.94 0.87
C ASN A 50 -19.86 -4.63 0.10
N ASP A 51 -19.09 -4.53 -0.98
CA ASP A 51 -19.12 -3.37 -1.87
C ASP A 51 -19.61 -3.82 -3.25
N PRO A 52 -20.87 -3.52 -3.62
CA PRO A 52 -21.41 -3.94 -4.92
C PRO A 52 -20.83 -3.14 -6.10
N VAL A 53 -20.24 -1.96 -5.87
CA VAL A 53 -19.64 -1.14 -6.92
C VAL A 53 -18.34 -1.78 -7.40
N PHE A 54 -17.50 -2.24 -6.46
CA PHE A 54 -16.22 -2.87 -6.78
C PHE A 54 -16.26 -4.41 -6.71
N GLY A 55 -17.40 -4.99 -6.32
CA GLY A 55 -17.59 -6.43 -6.18
C GLY A 55 -16.94 -7.03 -4.92
N THR A 56 -16.40 -6.22 -4.00
CA THR A 56 -15.75 -6.73 -2.78
C THR A 56 -16.72 -7.51 -1.92
N LYS A 57 -16.27 -8.69 -1.47
CA LYS A 57 -16.96 -9.52 -0.49
C LYS A 57 -15.95 -10.04 0.50
N THR A 58 -15.96 -9.46 1.69
CA THR A 58 -15.10 -9.86 2.81
C THR A 58 -15.96 -10.07 4.04
N SER A 59 -15.83 -11.24 4.66
CA SER A 59 -16.52 -11.59 5.91
C SER A 59 -15.49 -12.03 6.92
N VAL A 60 -15.56 -11.45 8.11
CA VAL A 60 -14.72 -11.77 9.24
C VAL A 60 -15.58 -12.27 10.39
N ILE A 61 -15.20 -13.42 10.93
CA ILE A 61 -15.80 -14.00 12.13
C ILE A 61 -14.73 -14.21 13.20
N ILE A 62 -15.15 -14.21 14.46
CA ILE A 62 -14.30 -14.61 15.59
C ILE A 62 -14.74 -16.01 16.04
N LYS A 63 -13.82 -16.97 15.98
CA LYS A 63 -14.04 -18.35 16.44
C LYS A 63 -12.97 -18.70 17.47
N GLY A 64 -13.35 -18.69 18.75
CA GLY A 64 -12.42 -18.92 19.85
C GLY A 64 -11.29 -17.87 19.85
N ALA A 65 -10.03 -18.32 19.78
CA ALA A 65 -8.86 -17.45 19.76
C ALA A 65 -8.43 -16.98 18.35
N LYS A 66 -9.26 -17.22 17.32
CA LYS A 66 -8.92 -16.90 15.92
C LYS A 66 -9.93 -15.93 15.31
N ARG A 67 -9.41 -14.91 14.60
CA ARG A 67 -10.10 -14.11 13.60
C ARG A 67 -9.96 -14.83 12.27
N ILE A 68 -11.08 -15.15 11.63
CA ILE A 68 -11.12 -15.85 10.34
C ILE A 68 -11.72 -14.90 9.31
N MET A 69 -10.96 -14.57 8.28
CA MET A 69 -11.37 -13.71 7.18
C MET A 69 -11.58 -14.56 5.93
N THR A 70 -12.80 -14.61 5.41
CA THR A 70 -13.12 -15.19 4.11
C THR A 70 -13.37 -14.04 3.13
N THR A 71 -12.64 -14.02 2.01
CA THR A 71 -12.67 -12.89 1.07
C THR A 71 -12.52 -13.35 -0.38
N ASN A 72 -13.11 -12.58 -1.30
CA ASN A 72 -12.80 -12.65 -2.74
C ASN A 72 -11.59 -11.76 -3.14
N ALA A 73 -10.95 -11.10 -2.17
CA ALA A 73 -9.75 -10.27 -2.30
C ALA A 73 -9.83 -9.19 -3.39
N LEU A 74 -11.04 -8.68 -3.66
CA LEU A 74 -11.22 -7.51 -4.52
C LEU A 74 -11.11 -6.21 -3.70
N PRO A 75 -10.50 -5.14 -4.23
CA PRO A 75 -10.47 -3.85 -3.57
C PRO A 75 -11.89 -3.26 -3.48
N ASN A 76 -12.20 -2.55 -2.39
CA ASN A 76 -13.45 -1.81 -2.19
C ASN A 76 -13.28 -0.32 -2.48
N HIS A 77 -12.47 -0.02 -3.49
CA HIS A 77 -12.09 1.33 -3.87
C HIS A 77 -11.65 1.35 -5.32
N GLU A 78 -11.56 2.55 -5.88
CA GLU A 78 -11.03 2.76 -7.22
C GLU A 78 -9.58 2.28 -7.32
N THR A 79 -9.26 1.66 -8.45
CA THR A 79 -7.91 1.24 -8.82
C THR A 79 -7.41 2.04 -10.02
N GLY A 80 -6.14 1.86 -10.35
CA GLY A 80 -5.68 2.16 -11.70
C GLY A 80 -6.49 1.41 -12.75
N GLN A 81 -6.40 1.85 -14.00
CA GLN A 81 -6.91 1.06 -15.13
C GLN A 81 -6.08 -0.21 -15.24
N PHE A 82 -6.69 -1.39 -15.29
CA PHE A 82 -5.97 -2.64 -15.52
C PHE A 82 -6.75 -3.45 -16.56
N PRO A 83 -6.12 -3.93 -17.64
CA PRO A 83 -4.68 -3.89 -17.92
C PRO A 83 -4.15 -2.51 -18.40
N THR A 84 -2.84 -2.27 -18.20
CA THR A 84 -2.07 -1.16 -18.78
C THR A 84 -0.86 -1.64 -19.58
N ARG A 85 -0.14 -0.71 -20.22
CA ARG A 85 1.19 -0.98 -20.79
C ARG A 85 2.19 -1.51 -19.74
N GLY A 86 2.13 -1.00 -18.50
CA GLY A 86 3.01 -1.38 -17.39
C GLY A 86 2.58 -2.67 -16.68
N ASN A 87 1.29 -3.02 -16.71
CA ASN A 87 0.77 -4.25 -16.13
C ASN A 87 -0.31 -4.87 -17.05
N PRO A 88 -0.03 -5.97 -17.77
CA PRO A 88 -0.94 -6.54 -18.75
C PRO A 88 -2.06 -7.39 -18.13
N ASN A 89 -2.16 -7.48 -16.80
CA ASN A 89 -3.09 -8.38 -16.13
C ASN A 89 -4.39 -7.66 -15.76
N THR A 90 -5.49 -8.42 -15.72
CA THR A 90 -6.82 -7.94 -15.32
C THR A 90 -7.15 -8.38 -13.90
N ILE A 91 -7.72 -7.49 -13.09
CA ILE A 91 -8.18 -7.82 -11.73
C ILE A 91 -9.27 -8.90 -11.80
N SER A 92 -9.17 -9.93 -10.97
CA SER A 92 -10.21 -10.94 -10.80
C SER A 92 -10.26 -11.47 -9.37
N GLU A 93 -11.43 -11.98 -8.98
CA GLU A 93 -11.66 -12.53 -7.65
C GLU A 93 -10.65 -13.63 -7.29
N GLN A 94 -10.14 -13.58 -6.06
CA GLN A 94 -9.31 -14.62 -5.48
C GLN A 94 -10.01 -15.15 -4.23
N HIS A 95 -10.45 -16.41 -4.24
CA HIS A 95 -11.00 -17.01 -3.03
C HIS A 95 -9.88 -17.26 -2.01
N ARG A 96 -9.97 -16.58 -0.86
CA ARG A 96 -8.98 -16.66 0.23
C ARG A 96 -9.67 -16.80 1.58
N ILE A 97 -9.02 -17.56 2.44
CA ILE A 97 -9.34 -17.66 3.86
C ILE A 97 -8.06 -17.38 4.62
N TYR A 98 -8.08 -16.36 5.47
CA TYR A 98 -6.97 -16.01 6.36
C TYR A 98 -7.37 -16.27 7.81
N SER A 99 -6.40 -16.63 8.65
CA SER A 99 -6.60 -16.79 10.09
C SER A 99 -5.54 -16.00 10.85
N PHE A 100 -5.99 -15.19 11.79
CA PHE A 100 -5.15 -14.35 12.65
C PHE A 100 -5.48 -14.64 14.12
N PRO A 101 -4.52 -14.66 15.05
CA PRO A 101 -4.84 -14.74 16.47
C PRO A 101 -5.51 -13.43 16.94
N VAL A 102 -6.56 -13.51 17.77
CA VAL A 102 -7.19 -12.31 18.36
C VAL A 102 -6.44 -11.77 19.58
N ARG A 103 -5.51 -12.57 20.12
CA ARG A 103 -4.60 -12.19 21.21
C ARG A 103 -3.17 -12.47 20.72
N PRO A 104 -2.61 -11.56 19.90
CA PRO A 104 -1.27 -11.74 19.35
C PRO A 104 -0.23 -11.79 20.47
N LYS A 105 0.78 -12.64 20.32
CA LYS A 105 1.88 -12.80 21.29
C LYS A 105 3.14 -12.16 20.72
N TYR A 106 3.57 -11.05 21.31
CA TYR A 106 4.85 -10.43 20.99
C TYR A 106 6.01 -11.34 21.42
N THR A 107 6.94 -11.59 20.51
CA THR A 107 8.16 -12.37 20.74
C THR A 107 9.41 -11.49 20.82
N GLY A 108 9.35 -10.28 20.26
CA GLY A 108 10.50 -9.37 20.15
C GLY A 108 11.62 -9.91 19.27
N GLN A 109 11.32 -10.89 18.41
CA GLN A 109 12.28 -11.49 17.48
C GLN A 109 11.74 -11.33 16.07
N PRO A 110 12.43 -10.56 15.20
CA PRO A 110 11.96 -10.33 13.85
C PRO A 110 12.01 -11.63 13.05
N LYS A 111 10.89 -12.00 12.46
CA LYS A 111 10.79 -13.17 11.58
C LYS A 111 10.30 -12.76 10.20
N TRP A 112 11.15 -12.94 9.20
CA TRP A 112 10.84 -12.58 7.82
C TRP A 112 9.54 -13.23 7.34
N VAL A 113 8.76 -12.48 6.56
CA VAL A 113 7.56 -12.99 5.91
C VAL A 113 7.32 -12.27 4.58
N ARG A 114 6.94 -13.04 3.56
CA ARG A 114 6.68 -12.52 2.21
C ARG A 114 5.44 -11.62 2.13
N GLU A 115 4.39 -12.03 2.82
CA GLU A 115 3.09 -11.34 2.89
C GLU A 115 2.84 -11.05 4.37
N PRO A 116 3.17 -9.84 4.88
CA PRO A 116 3.12 -9.53 6.30
C PRO A 116 1.69 -9.50 6.86
N GLY A 117 0.69 -9.20 6.03
CA GLY A 117 -0.68 -9.06 6.47
C GLY A 117 -1.67 -8.86 5.34
N VAL A 118 -2.91 -8.57 5.72
CA VAL A 118 -4.05 -8.37 4.83
C VAL A 118 -4.82 -7.14 5.26
N ALA A 119 -5.17 -6.30 4.29
CA ALA A 119 -5.99 -5.12 4.52
C ALA A 119 -7.42 -5.51 4.95
N LEU A 120 -8.16 -4.59 5.55
CA LEU A 120 -9.52 -4.85 6.04
C LEU A 120 -10.50 -5.33 4.95
N ASN A 121 -10.25 -4.95 3.70
CA ASN A 121 -11.02 -5.36 2.53
C ASN A 121 -10.63 -6.75 1.98
N GLY A 122 -9.60 -7.41 2.52
CA GLY A 122 -9.15 -8.74 2.10
C GLY A 122 -8.01 -8.76 1.09
N VAL A 123 -7.57 -7.61 0.58
CA VAL A 123 -6.41 -7.48 -0.31
C VAL A 123 -5.13 -7.63 0.51
N LYS A 124 -4.21 -8.50 0.05
CA LYS A 124 -2.95 -8.77 0.77
C LYS A 124 -1.94 -7.63 0.61
N PHE A 125 -1.07 -7.50 1.61
CA PHE A 125 0.19 -6.76 1.46
C PHE A 125 1.29 -7.72 1.01
N GLU A 126 2.07 -7.31 0.01
CA GLU A 126 3.22 -8.05 -0.53
C GLU A 126 4.27 -7.03 -0.96
N PRO A 127 5.09 -6.50 -0.03
CA PRO A 127 5.98 -5.37 -0.33
C PRO A 127 7.10 -5.71 -1.29
N GLY A 128 7.68 -6.91 -1.18
CA GLY A 128 8.79 -7.34 -2.02
C GLY A 128 8.36 -7.72 -3.43
N THR A 129 9.29 -7.59 -4.38
CA THR A 129 9.09 -8.04 -5.76
C THR A 129 9.77 -9.39 -6.01
N ALA A 130 9.45 -10.03 -7.13
CA ALA A 130 10.19 -11.18 -7.66
C ALA A 130 11.27 -10.76 -8.67
N GLU A 131 11.49 -9.46 -8.82
CA GLU A 131 12.35 -8.88 -9.86
C GLU A 131 13.79 -8.84 -9.36
N VAL A 132 14.72 -9.36 -10.16
CA VAL A 132 16.12 -9.50 -9.76
C VAL A 132 17.04 -9.05 -10.90
N VAL A 133 18.02 -8.23 -10.56
CA VAL A 133 19.21 -7.96 -11.38
C VAL A 133 20.30 -8.95 -10.97
N VAL A 134 20.83 -9.69 -11.94
CA VAL A 134 21.87 -10.70 -11.73
C VAL A 134 23.16 -10.22 -12.37
N CYS A 135 24.27 -10.28 -11.63
CA CYS A 135 25.61 -9.91 -12.12
C CYS A 135 26.45 -11.14 -12.46
N ASP A 136 27.34 -11.02 -13.45
CA ASP A 136 28.27 -12.09 -13.85
C ASP A 136 29.26 -12.43 -12.72
N THR A 137 29.47 -11.47 -11.82
CA THR A 137 30.29 -11.59 -10.60
C THR A 137 29.57 -12.30 -9.44
N GLY A 138 28.29 -12.64 -9.59
CA GLY A 138 27.53 -13.50 -8.66
C GLY A 138 26.53 -12.78 -7.76
N GLU A 139 26.51 -11.44 -7.73
CA GLU A 139 25.55 -10.65 -6.98
C GLU A 139 24.13 -10.76 -7.56
N ASN A 140 23.15 -10.73 -6.65
CA ASN A 140 21.73 -10.77 -6.98
C ASN A 140 21.00 -9.65 -6.24
N TYR A 141 20.57 -8.63 -6.97
CA TYR A 141 19.91 -7.46 -6.42
C TYR A 141 18.40 -7.55 -6.64
N ARG A 142 17.62 -7.69 -5.55
CA ARG A 142 16.16 -7.64 -5.62
C ARG A 142 15.71 -6.20 -5.84
N VAL A 143 14.95 -5.97 -6.90
CA VAL A 143 14.45 -4.63 -7.27
C VAL A 143 13.28 -4.27 -6.37
N GLU A 144 13.27 -3.06 -5.82
CA GLU A 144 12.14 -2.57 -5.02
C GLU A 144 10.91 -2.27 -5.89
N ALA A 145 9.74 -2.17 -5.26
CA ALA A 145 8.54 -1.80 -5.99
C ALA A 145 8.56 -0.32 -6.43
N PHE A 146 9.15 0.54 -5.60
CA PHE A 146 9.26 1.99 -5.79
C PHE A 146 10.68 2.34 -6.23
N GLN A 147 10.89 2.42 -7.54
CA GLN A 147 12.17 2.71 -8.18
C GLN A 147 11.96 3.10 -9.65
N ASP A 148 13.03 3.59 -10.30
CA ASP A 148 13.00 4.13 -11.66
C ASP A 148 13.64 3.22 -12.74
N LEU A 149 14.18 2.07 -12.35
CA LEU A 149 14.78 1.04 -13.22
C LEU A 149 13.75 0.33 -14.12
N ILE A 150 12.63 -0.14 -13.56
CA ILE A 150 11.61 -0.90 -14.28
C ILE A 150 10.20 -0.46 -13.90
N ASN A 151 9.32 -0.35 -14.89
CA ASN A 151 7.91 -0.03 -14.67
C ASN A 151 7.12 -1.30 -14.31
N LEU A 152 6.72 -1.42 -13.05
CA LEU A 152 5.90 -2.54 -12.54
C LEU A 152 4.39 -2.32 -12.70
N GLY A 153 3.98 -1.19 -13.26
CA GLY A 153 2.57 -0.82 -13.46
C GLY A 153 1.80 -0.68 -12.15
N LEU A 154 2.44 -0.08 -11.13
CA LEU A 154 1.76 0.30 -9.90
C LEU A 154 0.73 1.40 -10.18
N ASP A 155 -0.40 1.36 -9.47
CA ASP A 155 -1.38 2.43 -9.45
C ASP A 155 -1.19 3.41 -8.27
N PHE A 156 -2.11 4.36 -8.13
CA PHE A 156 -2.09 5.36 -7.06
C PHE A 156 -2.37 4.80 -5.65
N ASN A 157 -2.72 3.52 -5.53
CA ASN A 157 -2.79 2.79 -4.26
C ASN A 157 -1.50 2.03 -3.97
N HIS A 158 -0.46 2.26 -4.78
CA HIS A 158 0.80 1.54 -4.71
C HIS A 158 0.61 0.02 -4.84
N ALA A 159 -0.30 -0.38 -5.71
CA ALA A 159 -0.69 -1.75 -5.96
C ALA A 159 -0.65 -2.07 -7.44
N HIS A 160 -0.60 -3.35 -7.77
CA HIS A 160 -0.76 -3.82 -9.14
C HIS A 160 -1.38 -5.22 -9.15
N VAL A 161 -1.51 -5.79 -10.35
CA VAL A 161 -2.18 -7.06 -10.57
C VAL A 161 -1.19 -8.16 -10.96
N GLN A 162 -1.20 -9.29 -10.24
CA GLN A 162 -0.41 -10.48 -10.59
C GLN A 162 -0.99 -11.18 -11.82
N PRO A 163 -0.23 -12.04 -12.51
CA PRO A 163 -0.75 -12.87 -13.61
C PRO A 163 -1.97 -13.73 -13.26
N THR A 164 -2.17 -14.03 -11.96
CA THR A 164 -3.35 -14.74 -11.45
C THR A 164 -4.61 -13.86 -11.37
N GLY A 165 -4.49 -12.56 -11.67
CA GLY A 165 -5.51 -11.54 -11.48
C GLY A 165 -5.64 -11.01 -10.06
N ALA A 166 -4.76 -11.43 -9.14
CA ALA A 166 -4.74 -10.93 -7.77
C ALA A 166 -4.21 -9.48 -7.74
N TYR A 167 -5.03 -8.55 -7.28
CA TYR A 167 -4.59 -7.20 -6.91
C TYR A 167 -3.93 -7.24 -5.53
N HIS A 168 -2.80 -6.55 -5.33
CA HIS A 168 -2.11 -6.49 -4.02
C HIS A 168 -1.29 -5.21 -3.84
N TYR A 169 -1.12 -4.81 -2.57
CA TYR A 169 -0.38 -3.60 -2.20
C TYR A 169 1.11 -3.88 -1.99
N HIS A 170 1.97 -3.10 -2.63
CA HIS A 170 3.40 -3.03 -2.34
C HIS A 170 3.73 -1.98 -1.27
N GLY A 171 2.91 -0.93 -1.16
CA GLY A 171 3.12 0.17 -0.21
C GLY A 171 1.81 0.72 0.33
N THR A 172 1.79 2.04 0.55
CA THR A 172 0.70 2.76 1.22
C THR A 172 -0.62 2.67 0.44
N PRO A 173 -1.65 1.96 0.94
CA PRO A 173 -2.88 1.79 0.20
C PRO A 173 -3.77 3.03 0.34
N THR A 174 -3.49 4.08 -0.46
CA THR A 174 -4.09 5.42 -0.35
C THR A 174 -5.61 5.39 -0.19
N SER A 175 -6.32 4.63 -1.02
CA SER A 175 -7.77 4.58 -0.96
C SER A 175 -8.29 3.77 0.22
N VAL A 176 -7.60 2.71 0.65
CA VAL A 176 -7.93 1.98 1.91
C VAL A 176 -7.86 2.95 3.09
N ILE A 177 -6.80 3.75 3.17
CA ILE A 177 -6.63 4.75 4.24
C ILE A 177 -7.80 5.74 4.22
N LYS A 178 -8.13 6.30 3.06
CA LYS A 178 -9.26 7.23 2.92
C LYS A 178 -10.59 6.61 3.32
N THR A 179 -10.82 5.36 2.91
CA THR A 179 -12.06 4.61 3.15
C THR A 179 -12.27 4.27 4.63
N PHE A 180 -11.20 3.98 5.38
CA PHE A 180 -11.28 3.61 6.80
C PHE A 180 -10.90 4.74 7.76
N ASP A 181 -10.72 5.97 7.27
CA ASP A 181 -10.42 7.13 8.11
C ASP A 181 -11.63 7.50 8.98
N THR A 182 -11.42 7.53 10.30
CA THR A 182 -12.43 7.91 11.30
C THR A 182 -12.21 9.32 11.86
N GLY A 183 -11.28 10.09 11.28
CA GLY A 183 -10.92 11.45 11.68
C GLY A 183 -9.67 11.52 12.56
N GLY A 184 -9.36 10.47 13.32
CA GLY A 184 -8.16 10.38 14.16
C GLY A 184 -6.85 10.22 13.36
N ASP A 185 -5.71 10.42 14.01
CA ASP A 185 -4.39 10.28 13.36
C ASP A 185 -4.12 8.85 12.86
N LEU A 186 -4.49 7.85 13.67
CA LEU A 186 -4.28 6.46 13.36
C LEU A 186 -5.47 5.87 12.59
N VAL A 187 -5.21 5.39 11.38
CA VAL A 187 -6.18 4.68 10.56
C VAL A 187 -5.86 3.19 10.59
N HIS A 188 -6.78 2.38 11.12
CA HIS A 188 -6.63 0.92 11.11
C HIS A 188 -6.91 0.41 9.69
N ILE A 189 -5.91 -0.21 9.06
CA ILE A 189 -5.99 -0.60 7.65
C ILE A 189 -5.90 -2.10 7.42
N GLY A 190 -5.53 -2.90 8.43
CA GLY A 190 -5.50 -4.35 8.30
C GLY A 190 -4.93 -5.08 9.50
N PHE A 191 -4.74 -6.39 9.34
CA PHE A 191 -4.12 -7.27 10.33
C PHE A 191 -2.88 -7.93 9.76
N ALA A 192 -1.82 -7.99 10.56
CA ALA A 192 -0.65 -8.80 10.29
C ALA A 192 -0.93 -10.29 10.53
N LYS A 193 -0.15 -11.19 9.92
CA LYS A 193 -0.35 -12.65 10.05
C LYS A 193 -0.21 -13.16 11.48
N ASP A 194 0.55 -12.46 12.32
CA ASP A 194 0.69 -12.73 13.75
C ASP A 194 -0.42 -12.10 14.61
N GLY A 195 -1.41 -11.43 13.98
CA GLY A 195 -2.62 -10.90 14.59
C GLY A 195 -2.53 -9.48 15.14
N PHE A 196 -1.36 -8.85 15.13
CA PHE A 196 -1.26 -7.44 15.49
C PHE A 196 -1.91 -6.55 14.41
N PRO A 197 -2.51 -5.42 14.80
CA PRO A 197 -3.10 -4.48 13.85
C PRO A 197 -2.01 -3.76 13.04
N ILE A 198 -2.39 -3.40 11.82
CA ILE A 198 -1.59 -2.58 10.90
C ILE A 198 -2.30 -1.22 10.77
N TYR A 199 -1.55 -0.15 11.06
CA TYR A 199 -2.03 1.22 11.02
C TYR A 199 -1.32 2.06 9.97
N PHE A 200 -1.95 3.17 9.60
CA PHE A 200 -1.30 4.32 8.98
C PHE A 200 -1.46 5.54 9.89
N SER A 201 -0.42 6.34 10.06
CA SER A 201 -0.48 7.62 10.81
C SER A 201 -0.54 8.77 9.82
N LYS A 202 -1.63 9.55 9.83
CA LYS A 202 -1.86 10.65 8.88
C LYS A 202 -0.88 11.82 9.07
N SER A 203 -0.46 12.06 10.31
CA SER A 203 0.61 13.02 10.65
C SER A 203 2.01 12.46 10.38
N GLU A 204 2.11 11.21 9.95
CA GLU A 204 3.35 10.47 9.79
C GLU A 204 4.22 10.49 11.05
N ARG A 205 3.61 10.39 12.23
CA ARG A 205 4.30 10.49 13.53
C ARG A 205 5.36 9.40 13.72
N TYR A 206 5.15 8.22 13.14
CA TYR A 206 6.02 7.06 13.34
C TYR A 206 6.90 6.85 12.11
N LYS A 207 8.20 7.12 12.25
CA LYS A 207 9.16 7.05 11.16
C LYS A 207 9.86 5.69 11.12
N PRO A 208 10.03 5.08 9.93
CA PRO A 208 10.86 3.89 9.77
C PRO A 208 12.31 4.13 10.21
N SER A 209 12.94 3.10 10.76
CA SER A 209 14.35 3.12 11.15
C SER A 209 15.26 2.53 10.06
N TYR A 210 14.94 2.78 8.79
CA TYR A 210 15.73 2.34 7.65
C TYR A 210 16.39 3.53 6.94
N LYS A 211 17.63 3.36 6.50
CA LYS A 211 18.37 4.36 5.70
C LYS A 211 19.06 3.70 4.52
N LEU A 212 19.41 4.50 3.53
CA LEU A 212 20.30 4.06 2.46
C LEU A 212 21.66 3.68 3.05
N ALA A 213 22.17 2.51 2.66
CA ALA A 213 23.48 2.01 3.04
C ALA A 213 24.58 2.95 2.51
N ILE A 214 25.65 3.10 3.30
CA ILE A 214 26.78 3.95 2.92
C ILE A 214 27.70 3.16 1.97
N GLY A 215 28.20 3.85 0.94
CA GLY A 215 29.15 3.28 -0.01
C GLY A 215 28.50 2.90 -1.33
N ASN A 216 29.23 2.10 -2.12
CA ASN A 216 28.84 1.72 -3.46
C ASN A 216 28.45 0.25 -3.54
N ARG A 217 27.46 -0.03 -4.40
CA ARG A 217 27.16 -1.39 -4.85
C ARG A 217 28.34 -1.96 -5.63
N VAL A 218 28.44 -3.29 -5.62
CA VAL A 218 29.43 -4.06 -6.37
C VAL A 218 28.76 -4.90 -7.45
N GLY A 219 29.52 -5.29 -8.46
CA GLY A 219 29.03 -6.17 -9.51
C GLY A 219 29.34 -5.67 -10.91
N ASP A 220 29.60 -6.62 -11.80
CA ASP A 220 29.90 -6.39 -13.22
C ASP A 220 29.02 -7.28 -14.12
N GLY A 221 28.76 -6.81 -15.34
CA GLY A 221 27.95 -7.56 -16.31
C GLY A 221 26.48 -7.73 -15.90
N CYS A 222 25.94 -6.82 -15.08
CA CYS A 222 24.63 -7.03 -14.49
C CYS A 222 23.49 -6.86 -15.49
N THR A 223 22.51 -7.76 -15.41
CA THR A 223 21.40 -7.83 -16.34
C THR A 223 20.09 -8.03 -15.60
N TYR A 224 19.07 -7.26 -15.99
CA TYR A 224 17.68 -7.51 -15.67
C TYR A 224 17.01 -8.22 -16.85
N THR A 225 16.29 -9.31 -16.59
CA THR A 225 15.57 -10.05 -17.63
C THR A 225 14.12 -10.32 -17.21
N ASN A 226 13.20 -10.02 -18.12
CA ASN A 226 11.83 -10.49 -18.04
C ASN A 226 11.35 -10.99 -19.42
N PRO A 227 10.15 -11.56 -19.56
CA PRO A 227 9.68 -12.08 -20.85
C PRO A 227 9.60 -11.06 -22.00
N LYS A 228 9.62 -9.76 -21.70
CA LYS A 228 9.48 -8.67 -22.68
C LYS A 228 10.81 -8.00 -23.04
N GLN A 229 11.81 -8.03 -22.15
CA GLN A 229 13.05 -7.29 -22.34
C GLN A 229 14.22 -7.89 -21.55
N ILE A 230 15.41 -7.61 -22.07
CA ILE A 230 16.69 -7.83 -21.40
C ILE A 230 17.36 -6.45 -21.33
N LEU A 231 17.75 -6.02 -20.13
CA LEU A 231 18.39 -4.73 -19.89
C LEU A 231 19.75 -4.95 -19.25
N SER A 232 20.81 -4.39 -19.83
CA SER A 232 22.10 -4.27 -19.17
C SER A 232 22.04 -3.15 -18.15
N ILE A 233 22.30 -3.47 -16.88
CA ILE A 233 22.18 -2.56 -15.75
C ILE A 233 23.58 -2.25 -15.20
N LEU A 234 23.93 -0.97 -15.16
CA LEU A 234 25.11 -0.54 -14.41
C LEU A 234 24.71 -0.40 -12.94
N VAL A 235 25.02 -1.41 -12.12
CA VAL A 235 24.73 -1.36 -10.68
C VAL A 235 25.76 -0.54 -9.90
N LYS A 236 26.96 -0.33 -10.46
CA LYS A 236 28.04 0.42 -9.80
C LYS A 236 27.60 1.85 -9.48
N GLY A 237 27.67 2.21 -8.20
CA GLY A 237 27.29 3.53 -7.71
C GLY A 237 26.72 3.47 -6.30
N ASN A 238 26.35 4.63 -5.77
CA ASN A 238 25.76 4.75 -4.44
C ASN A 238 24.42 4.00 -4.36
N HIS A 239 24.08 3.54 -3.16
CA HIS A 239 22.75 3.03 -2.86
C HIS A 239 21.72 4.17 -3.03
N ASP A 240 20.77 3.98 -3.93
CA ASP A 240 19.76 4.98 -4.31
C ASP A 240 18.31 4.52 -4.03
N GLY A 241 18.13 3.28 -3.55
CA GLY A 241 16.83 2.71 -3.21
C GLY A 241 16.23 1.83 -4.30
N THR A 242 16.90 1.68 -5.45
CA THR A 242 16.50 0.75 -6.53
C THR A 242 16.38 -0.70 -6.05
N PHE A 243 17.21 -1.12 -5.10
CA PHE A 243 17.26 -2.50 -4.62
C PHE A 243 16.98 -2.61 -3.13
N THR A 244 16.42 -3.74 -2.69
CA THR A 244 16.14 -3.97 -1.26
C THR A 244 17.41 -3.85 -0.41
N SER A 245 18.54 -4.34 -0.94
CA SER A 245 19.85 -4.31 -0.28
C SER A 245 20.45 -2.90 -0.17
N ASP A 246 19.83 -1.90 -0.80
CA ASP A 246 20.24 -0.50 -0.63
C ASP A 246 19.87 0.04 0.74
N TYR A 247 18.95 -0.61 1.45
CA TYR A 247 18.46 -0.14 2.73
C TYR A 247 19.01 -0.99 3.87
N GLU A 248 19.45 -0.32 4.91
CA GLU A 248 19.90 -0.91 6.17
C GLU A 248 18.99 -0.47 7.30
N TYR A 249 18.64 -1.41 8.17
CA TYR A 249 18.00 -1.10 9.44
C TYR A 249 19.04 -0.49 10.39
N ILE A 250 18.73 0.68 10.93
CA ILE A 250 19.56 1.38 11.90
C ILE A 250 18.70 1.64 13.13
N GLU A 251 18.87 0.81 14.16
CA GLU A 251 18.15 0.92 15.43
C GLU A 251 18.19 2.35 15.99
N GLY A 252 17.03 2.86 16.41
CA GLY A 252 16.87 4.19 16.98
C GLY A 252 16.99 5.36 16.00
N SER A 253 17.13 5.09 14.69
CA SER A 253 17.17 6.16 13.68
C SER A 253 15.80 6.73 13.29
N GLY A 254 14.73 5.99 13.60
CA GLY A 254 13.35 6.43 13.60
C GLY A 254 12.62 5.89 14.84
N ASP A 255 11.30 5.78 14.76
CA ASP A 255 10.44 5.30 15.85
C ASP A 255 10.13 3.81 15.76
N LEU A 256 10.18 3.26 14.55
CA LEU A 256 9.73 1.90 14.24
C LEU A 256 10.89 0.91 14.28
N ASP A 257 10.61 -0.32 14.71
CA ASP A 257 11.56 -1.43 14.69
C ASP A 257 11.79 -1.99 13.28
N GLU A 258 12.62 -3.04 13.17
CA GLU A 258 12.98 -3.68 11.91
C GLU A 258 11.75 -4.23 11.14
N CYS A 259 10.66 -4.56 11.83
CA CYS A 259 9.43 -5.02 11.21
C CYS A 259 8.43 -3.90 10.92
N ASN A 260 8.86 -2.65 11.04
CA ASN A 260 8.05 -1.45 10.88
C ASN A 260 6.92 -1.35 11.91
N GLY A 261 7.14 -1.81 13.15
CA GLY A 261 6.19 -1.67 14.26
C GLY A 261 6.78 -1.02 15.49
N VAL A 262 5.93 -0.78 16.50
CA VAL A 262 6.33 -0.14 17.78
C VAL A 262 5.34 -0.48 18.89
N MET A 263 5.80 -0.41 20.14
CA MET A 263 4.96 -0.48 21.33
C MET A 263 4.33 0.89 21.63
N VAL A 264 3.00 0.99 21.58
CA VAL A 264 2.25 2.18 21.98
C VAL A 264 1.35 1.83 23.15
N ASN A 265 1.56 2.47 24.30
CA ASN A 265 0.77 2.25 25.53
C ASN A 265 0.66 0.76 25.94
N GLY A 266 1.74 -0.01 25.76
CA GLY A 266 1.77 -1.43 26.11
C GLY A 266 1.18 -2.38 25.05
N ALA A 267 0.71 -1.87 23.91
CA ALA A 267 0.26 -2.67 22.78
C ALA A 267 1.20 -2.52 21.58
N TYR A 268 1.63 -3.64 21.01
CA TYR A 268 2.43 -3.65 19.79
C TYR A 268 1.53 -3.48 18.56
N MET A 269 1.97 -2.70 17.59
CA MET A 269 1.28 -2.52 16.31
C MET A 269 2.26 -2.24 15.18
N TYR A 270 1.89 -2.63 13.96
CA TYR A 270 2.66 -2.34 12.75
C TYR A 270 2.17 -1.06 12.09
N PHE A 271 3.05 -0.44 11.33
CA PHE A 271 2.74 0.73 10.53
C PHE A 271 3.03 0.48 9.05
N VAL A 272 2.15 0.99 8.21
CA VAL A 272 2.45 1.32 6.81
C VAL A 272 2.89 2.77 6.75
N THR A 273 3.98 3.05 6.04
CA THR A 273 4.65 4.35 6.00
C THR A 273 4.85 4.85 4.57
N THR A 274 5.10 6.15 4.40
CA THR A 274 5.34 6.79 3.09
C THR A 274 6.79 6.67 2.60
N THR A 275 7.68 6.11 3.42
CA THR A 275 9.07 5.80 3.08
C THR A 275 9.38 4.33 3.34
N PHE A 276 10.47 3.82 2.76
CA PHE A 276 10.93 2.45 2.94
C PHE A 276 10.96 2.06 4.44
N PRO A 277 10.43 0.88 4.82
CA PRO A 277 10.04 -0.25 3.97
C PRO A 277 8.65 -0.14 3.33
N TYR A 278 7.93 0.96 3.55
CA TYR A 278 6.50 1.16 3.25
C TYR A 278 5.63 0.17 4.03
N VAL A 279 5.67 -1.11 3.69
CA VAL A 279 5.13 -2.21 4.50
C VAL A 279 6.27 -3.06 5.04
N GLY A 280 6.22 -3.41 6.33
CA GLY A 280 7.22 -4.28 6.97
C GLY A 280 7.40 -5.63 6.26
N ARG A 281 8.62 -6.19 6.31
CA ARG A 281 9.00 -7.47 5.68
C ARG A 281 9.22 -8.60 6.70
N CYS A 282 8.91 -8.35 7.96
CA CYS A 282 8.98 -9.32 9.03
C CYS A 282 7.86 -9.09 10.04
N LEU A 283 7.73 -10.01 10.99
CA LEU A 283 6.80 -9.94 12.10
C LEU A 283 7.53 -10.20 13.43
N MET A 284 7.15 -9.46 14.47
CA MET A 284 7.59 -9.56 15.87
C MET A 284 6.66 -10.42 16.74
N GLY A 285 5.60 -11.00 16.17
CA GLY A 285 4.67 -11.87 16.88
C GLY A 285 4.80 -13.35 16.51
N ALA A 286 4.16 -14.21 17.30
CA ALA A 286 4.04 -15.62 16.97
C ALA A 286 3.02 -15.85 15.84
N PHE A 287 3.45 -16.51 14.76
CA PHE A 287 2.58 -16.91 13.64
C PHE A 287 3.02 -18.25 13.04
N GLU A 288 2.07 -18.95 12.43
CA GLU A 288 2.31 -20.15 11.63
C GLU A 288 2.51 -19.73 10.17
N GLU A 289 3.57 -20.23 9.52
CA GLU A 289 3.71 -20.09 8.06
C GLU A 289 2.88 -21.18 7.38
N ASP A 290 2.13 -20.80 6.34
CA ASP A 290 1.42 -21.79 5.51
C ASP A 290 2.42 -22.81 4.93
N GLU A 291 2.32 -24.06 5.39
CA GLU A 291 3.25 -25.16 5.05
C GLU A 291 3.34 -25.43 3.54
N LEU A 292 2.33 -25.01 2.76
CA LEU A 292 2.23 -25.22 1.31
C LEU A 292 3.35 -24.56 0.48
N ARG A 293 4.14 -23.64 1.04
CA ARG A 293 5.27 -23.00 0.34
C ARG A 293 6.64 -23.64 0.63
N ARG A 294 6.76 -24.56 1.59
CA ARG A 294 8.03 -25.24 1.90
C ARG A 294 8.52 -26.20 0.79
N GLY A 295 7.63 -26.60 -0.12
CA GLY A 295 7.94 -27.60 -1.17
C GLY A 295 8.75 -27.12 -2.37
N ARG A 296 9.08 -25.83 -2.52
CA ARG A 296 9.81 -25.32 -3.71
C ARG A 296 11.22 -24.77 -3.48
N PHE A 297 11.64 -24.58 -2.23
CA PHE A 297 13.01 -24.12 -1.92
C PHE A 297 13.53 -24.81 -0.64
N GLY A 298 13.71 -26.13 -0.73
CA GLY A 298 14.30 -26.96 0.32
C GLY A 298 15.74 -27.38 -0.01
N SER A 299 16.69 -26.58 0.48
CA SER A 299 18.02 -26.95 0.98
C SER A 299 18.80 -28.10 0.29
N ARG A 300 19.77 -27.75 -0.56
CA ARG A 300 20.99 -28.56 -0.73
C ARG A 300 21.86 -28.39 0.51
N HIS A 301 21.62 -29.21 1.54
CA HIS A 301 22.62 -29.43 2.57
C HIS A 301 23.76 -30.27 1.97
N HIS A 302 24.89 -29.60 1.76
CA HIS A 302 26.16 -30.25 1.48
C HIS A 302 26.58 -30.99 2.76
N LYS A 303 26.37 -32.31 2.80
CA LYS A 303 27.02 -33.18 3.78
C LYS A 303 28.52 -33.14 3.51
N SER A 304 29.29 -32.59 4.45
CA SER A 304 30.70 -32.92 4.58
C SER A 304 30.83 -34.43 4.78
N ARG A 305 31.62 -35.08 3.93
CA ARG A 305 32.07 -36.45 4.12
C ARG A 305 33.33 -36.41 4.98
N ASN A 306 33.33 -37.15 6.08
CA ASN A 306 34.54 -37.75 6.63
C ASN A 306 35.00 -38.88 5.69
#